data_AF-A0AAX1VKL8-F1
#
_entry.id   AF-A0AAX1VKL8-F1
#
_cell.length_a   1.000
_cell.length_b   1.000
_cell.length_c   1.000
_cell.angle_alpha   90.00
_cell.angle_beta   90.00
_cell.angle_gamma   90.00
#
_symmetry.space_group_name_H-M   'P 1'
#
loop_
_entity.id
_entity.type
_entity.pdbx_description
1 polymer ?
#
loop_
_entity_poly.entity_id
_entity_poly.type
_entity_poly.pdbx_seq_one_letter_code
_entity_poly.pdbx_strand_id
1 'polypeptide(L)'
;APGFTPDGGEQCFPLYLYDSPEDQAKASKAVPSLFDTSAQPSTSRRDAITDEGLAHFSAAYPGEVISKEDLFYYVYGLLHSPEYRDKYADNLSKELPHIPAVKAATDFWAYSKAGRDLADMHLGYETVPMYPANLQSSASSDSDYRVTKMKYGKKGKDKDLSTVHYNAKITVTGIPLQAYDYIVNGKPALDWVVERQCVSTHKDSGITNDANDWATETMGNPRYPLELFLRVVTVSLETMKIVKSLPPLDI
;
A
#
# COMPACT_ATOMS: atom_id res chain seq x y z
N ALA A 1 -4.19 -12.21 -7.89
CA ALA A 1 -3.61 -10.88 -8.14
C ALA A 1 -4.38 -9.89 -7.27
N PRO A 2 -3.74 -8.87 -6.69
CA PRO A 2 -4.48 -7.76 -6.09
C PRO A 2 -5.49 -7.25 -7.13
N GLY A 3 -6.76 -7.17 -6.73
CA GLY A 3 -7.87 -6.75 -7.59
C GLY A 3 -7.98 -5.23 -7.66
N PHE A 4 -6.86 -4.52 -7.61
CA PHE A 4 -6.84 -3.10 -7.85
C PHE A 4 -6.73 -2.93 -9.37
N THR A 5 -7.69 -2.25 -9.99
CA THR A 5 -7.53 -1.77 -11.36
C THR A 5 -7.15 -0.29 -11.28
N PRO A 6 -5.86 0.05 -11.04
CA PRO A 6 -5.38 1.41 -11.28
C PRO A 6 -5.43 1.69 -12.79
N ASP A 7 -5.56 2.97 -13.14
CA ASP A 7 -5.60 3.40 -14.54
C ASP A 7 -4.32 2.95 -15.27
N GLY A 8 -4.46 2.17 -16.34
CA GLY A 8 -3.33 1.71 -17.17
C GLY A 8 -2.84 0.27 -16.94
N GLY A 9 -3.42 -0.48 -15.99
CA GLY A 9 -3.03 -1.85 -15.66
C GLY A 9 -2.01 -1.92 -14.52
N GLU A 10 -2.22 -2.82 -13.56
CA GLU A 10 -1.33 -2.97 -12.40
C GLU A 10 -0.09 -3.80 -12.73
N GLN A 11 1.09 -3.30 -12.36
CA GLN A 11 2.32 -4.08 -12.36
C GLN A 11 2.80 -4.27 -10.92
N CYS A 12 2.93 -5.52 -10.51
CA CYS A 12 3.43 -5.89 -9.19
C CYS A 12 4.83 -6.49 -9.31
N PHE A 13 5.78 -5.94 -8.55
CA PHE A 13 7.14 -6.47 -8.45
C PHE A 13 7.26 -7.28 -7.17
N PRO A 14 7.20 -8.63 -7.22
CA PRO A 14 7.22 -9.44 -6.02
C PRO A 14 8.62 -9.50 -5.41
N LEU A 15 8.71 -9.80 -4.11
CA LEU A 15 9.99 -10.11 -3.47
C LEU A 15 10.47 -11.53 -3.86
N TYR A 16 9.54 -12.48 -3.95
CA TYR A 16 9.81 -13.87 -4.26
C TYR A 16 8.98 -14.38 -5.45
N LEU A 17 9.56 -15.31 -6.18
CA LEU A 17 8.91 -16.12 -7.20
C LEU A 17 8.82 -17.57 -6.70
N TYR A 18 7.76 -18.26 -7.11
CA TYR A 18 7.52 -19.66 -6.77
C TYR A 18 7.45 -20.46 -8.07
N ASP A 19 8.35 -21.43 -8.23
CA ASP A 19 8.35 -22.26 -9.43
C ASP A 19 7.25 -23.32 -9.33
N SER A 20 6.56 -23.56 -10.44
CA SER A 20 5.54 -24.60 -10.50
C SER A 20 6.19 -25.99 -10.53
N PRO A 21 5.47 -27.05 -10.12
CA PRO A 21 5.96 -28.42 -10.28
C PRO A 21 6.32 -28.78 -11.73
N GLU A 22 5.67 -28.14 -12.73
CA GLU A 22 5.97 -28.32 -14.15
C GLU A 22 7.30 -27.65 -14.58
N ASP A 23 7.62 -26.49 -14.00
CA ASP A 23 8.91 -25.81 -14.23
C ASP A 23 10.07 -26.61 -13.62
N GLN A 24 9.82 -27.25 -12.47
CA GLN A 24 10.75 -28.18 -11.85
C GLN A 24 10.94 -29.45 -12.69
N ALA A 25 9.85 -30.03 -13.24
CA ALA A 25 9.91 -31.20 -14.13
C ALA A 25 10.57 -30.92 -15.50
N LYS A 26 10.59 -29.67 -15.98
CA LYS A 26 11.39 -29.29 -17.16
C LYS A 26 12.88 -29.20 -16.85
N ALA A 27 13.25 -28.84 -15.61
CA ALA A 27 14.64 -28.82 -15.16
C ALA A 27 15.16 -30.24 -14.83
N SER A 28 14.31 -31.11 -14.27
CA SER A 28 14.59 -32.53 -14.03
C SER A 28 13.90 -33.38 -15.09
N LYS A 29 14.59 -33.83 -16.15
CA LYS A 29 14.07 -34.63 -17.29
C LYS A 29 13.25 -35.90 -16.91
N ALA A 30 12.12 -35.78 -16.24
CA ALA A 30 11.30 -36.86 -15.72
C ALA A 30 9.85 -36.57 -16.07
N VAL A 31 9.22 -37.51 -16.77
CA VAL A 31 7.80 -37.45 -17.16
C VAL A 31 7.01 -38.15 -16.05
N PRO A 32 6.10 -37.48 -15.32
CA PRO A 32 5.35 -38.13 -14.24
C PRO A 32 4.24 -39.02 -14.79
N SER A 33 3.99 -40.16 -14.14
CA SER A 33 2.89 -41.09 -14.46
C SER A 33 1.62 -40.73 -13.68
N LEU A 34 0.45 -41.03 -14.25
CA LEU A 34 -0.89 -40.75 -13.69
C LEU A 34 -1.15 -41.40 -12.30
N PHE A 35 -0.26 -42.29 -11.83
CA PHE A 35 -0.37 -43.02 -10.58
C PHE A 35 0.73 -42.70 -9.55
N ASP A 36 1.59 -41.71 -9.80
CA ASP A 36 2.55 -41.28 -8.78
C ASP A 36 1.83 -40.61 -7.62
N THR A 37 2.07 -41.13 -6.42
CA THR A 37 1.53 -40.60 -5.17
C THR A 37 2.17 -39.23 -4.95
N SER A 38 1.37 -38.16 -4.98
CA SER A 38 1.86 -36.80 -4.90
C SER A 38 2.64 -36.56 -3.60
N ALA A 39 3.97 -36.62 -3.69
CA ALA A 39 4.81 -35.86 -2.78
C ALA A 39 4.30 -34.42 -2.80
N GLN A 40 4.09 -33.83 -1.62
CA GLN A 40 3.66 -32.44 -1.47
C GLN A 40 4.45 -31.59 -2.46
N PRO A 41 3.81 -30.81 -3.35
CA PRO A 41 4.53 -29.98 -4.30
C PRO A 41 5.33 -28.96 -3.49
N SER A 42 6.62 -29.20 -3.32
CA SER A 42 7.53 -28.23 -2.75
C SER A 42 7.72 -27.14 -3.81
N THR A 43 6.89 -26.11 -3.76
CA THR A 43 7.11 -24.91 -4.55
C THR A 43 8.45 -24.30 -4.10
N SER A 44 9.46 -24.36 -4.97
CA SER A 44 10.76 -23.75 -4.71
C SER A 44 10.57 -22.24 -4.71
N ARG A 45 10.83 -21.60 -3.57
CA ARG A 45 10.85 -20.15 -3.42
C ARG A 45 12.22 -19.63 -3.83
N ARG A 46 12.26 -18.64 -4.74
CA ARG A 46 13.48 -17.92 -5.14
C ARG A 46 13.27 -16.42 -5.14
N ASP A 47 14.34 -15.65 -5.04
CA ASP A 47 14.24 -14.18 -5.11
C ASP A 47 13.85 -13.71 -6.52
N ALA A 48 13.05 -12.63 -6.58
CA ALA A 48 12.69 -11.99 -7.83
C ALA A 48 13.80 -11.07 -8.36
N ILE A 49 14.61 -10.50 -7.46
CA ILE A 49 15.81 -9.74 -7.83
C ILE A 49 16.86 -10.71 -8.34
N THR A 50 17.37 -10.45 -9.54
CA THR A 50 18.41 -11.27 -10.16
C THR A 50 19.77 -10.98 -9.55
N ASP A 51 20.70 -11.93 -9.69
CA ASP A 51 22.06 -11.77 -9.18
C ASP A 51 22.81 -10.67 -9.94
N GLU A 52 22.50 -10.47 -11.23
CA GLU A 52 23.04 -9.37 -12.04
C GLU A 52 22.55 -8.01 -11.52
N GLY A 53 21.27 -7.91 -11.14
CA GLY A 53 20.71 -6.70 -10.54
C GLY A 53 21.40 -6.38 -9.22
N LEU A 54 21.60 -7.38 -8.36
CA LEU A 54 22.35 -7.19 -7.11
C LEU A 54 23.81 -6.79 -7.35
N ALA A 55 24.47 -7.41 -8.33
CA ALA A 55 25.86 -7.11 -8.67
C ALA A 55 26.05 -5.66 -9.16
N HIS A 56 25.08 -5.11 -9.90
CA HIS A 56 25.11 -3.71 -10.33
C HIS A 56 25.18 -2.74 -9.15
N PHE A 57 24.33 -2.92 -8.13
CA PHE A 57 24.35 -2.08 -6.93
C PHE A 57 25.56 -2.37 -6.04
N SER A 58 25.98 -3.62 -5.93
CA SER A 58 27.18 -3.98 -5.15
C SER A 58 28.45 -3.35 -5.73
N ALA A 59 28.54 -3.20 -7.05
CA ALA A 59 29.65 -2.53 -7.71
C ALA A 59 29.68 -1.01 -7.45
N ALA A 60 28.51 -0.39 -7.24
CA ALA A 60 28.41 1.04 -6.93
C ALA A 60 28.85 1.36 -5.49
N TYR A 61 28.79 0.38 -4.58
CA TYR A 61 29.13 0.56 -3.17
C TYR A 61 30.19 -0.44 -2.68
N PRO A 62 31.47 -0.30 -3.09
CA PRO A 62 32.53 -1.19 -2.64
C PRO A 62 32.69 -1.19 -1.11
N GLY A 63 32.58 -2.37 -0.50
CA GLY A 63 32.72 -2.55 0.96
C GLY A 63 31.40 -2.69 1.71
N GLU A 64 30.28 -2.41 1.06
CA GLU A 64 28.94 -2.67 1.61
C GLU A 64 28.48 -4.09 1.31
N VAL A 65 27.75 -4.69 2.26
CA VAL A 65 27.11 -6.00 2.08
C VAL A 65 25.62 -5.78 1.88
N ILE A 66 25.19 -5.76 0.63
CA ILE A 66 23.80 -5.50 0.23
C ILE A 66 23.11 -6.83 -0.04
N SER A 67 21.97 -7.08 0.59
CA SER A 67 21.09 -8.21 0.25
C SER A 67 20.07 -7.82 -0.82
N LYS A 68 19.46 -8.83 -1.47
CA LYS A 68 18.34 -8.60 -2.39
C LYS A 68 17.15 -7.94 -1.70
N GLU A 69 16.92 -8.27 -0.44
CA GLU A 69 15.88 -7.66 0.36
C GLU A 69 16.16 -6.17 0.62
N ASP A 70 17.41 -5.81 0.92
CA ASP A 70 17.81 -4.39 1.06
C ASP A 70 17.57 -3.61 -0.23
N LEU A 71 17.86 -4.22 -1.38
CA LEU A 71 17.60 -3.63 -2.69
C LEU A 71 16.10 -3.49 -2.97
N PHE A 72 15.28 -4.48 -2.59
CA PHE A 72 13.83 -4.39 -2.71
C PHE A 72 13.26 -3.18 -1.95
N TYR A 73 13.70 -2.99 -0.71
CA TYR A 73 13.25 -1.85 0.09
C TYR A 73 13.88 -0.54 -0.35
N TYR A 74 15.13 -0.55 -0.86
CA TYR A 74 15.73 0.62 -1.49
C TYR A 74 14.85 1.13 -2.64
N VAL A 75 14.40 0.24 -3.54
CA VAL A 75 13.48 0.58 -4.63
C VAL A 75 12.21 1.20 -4.07
N TYR A 76 11.60 0.59 -3.05
CA TYR A 76 10.37 1.11 -2.45
C TYR A 76 10.56 2.51 -1.84
N GLY A 77 11.66 2.76 -1.13
CA GLY A 77 12.00 4.07 -0.59
C GLY A 77 12.28 5.12 -1.67
N LEU A 78 13.02 4.75 -2.72
CA LEU A 78 13.36 5.65 -3.83
C LEU A 78 12.11 6.11 -4.59
N LEU A 79 11.16 5.21 -4.84
CA LEU A 79 9.89 5.53 -5.51
C LEU A 79 8.99 6.48 -4.69
N HIS A 80 9.28 6.64 -3.39
CA HIS A 80 8.63 7.63 -2.53
C HIS A 80 9.37 8.98 -2.49
N SER A 81 10.55 9.11 -3.12
CA SER A 81 11.28 10.38 -3.23
C SER A 81 10.53 11.36 -4.13
N PRO A 82 10.16 12.55 -3.63
CA PRO A 82 9.55 13.59 -4.47
C PRO A 82 10.49 14.02 -5.60
N GLU A 83 11.78 14.16 -5.31
CA GLU A 83 12.78 14.54 -6.31
C GLU A 83 12.90 13.51 -7.44
N TYR A 84 12.81 12.21 -7.14
CA TYR A 84 12.80 11.17 -8.17
C TYR A 84 11.55 11.27 -9.04
N ARG A 85 10.38 11.41 -8.40
CA ARG A 85 9.09 11.51 -9.10
C ARG A 85 9.01 12.74 -10.00
N ASP A 86 9.54 13.86 -9.53
CA ASP A 86 9.56 15.12 -10.29
C ASP A 86 10.58 15.07 -11.43
N LYS A 87 11.81 14.57 -11.16
CA LYS A 87 12.88 14.48 -12.16
C LYS A 87 12.53 13.54 -13.32
N TYR A 88 11.79 12.46 -13.05
CA TYR A 88 11.44 11.44 -14.04
C TYR A 88 9.95 11.42 -14.42
N ALA A 89 9.17 12.47 -14.09
CA ALA A 89 7.72 12.52 -14.31
C ALA A 89 7.29 12.14 -15.74
N ASP A 90 7.99 12.69 -16.75
CA ASP A 90 7.70 12.42 -18.16
C ASP A 90 7.91 10.94 -18.54
N ASN A 91 8.93 10.30 -18.00
CA ASN A 91 9.23 8.89 -18.27
C ASN A 91 8.28 7.98 -17.50
N LEU A 92 8.03 8.27 -16.22
CA LEU A 92 7.11 7.50 -15.37
C LEU A 92 5.68 7.50 -15.92
N SER A 93 5.31 8.49 -16.74
CA SER A 93 4.01 8.54 -17.42
C SER A 93 3.91 7.64 -18.66
N LYS A 94 5.04 7.11 -19.17
CA LYS A 94 5.13 6.41 -20.47
C LYS A 94 5.73 5.00 -20.38
N GLU A 95 6.64 4.77 -19.44
CA GLU A 95 7.42 3.54 -19.33
C GLU A 95 7.69 3.15 -17.88
N LEU A 96 8.33 2.00 -17.68
CA LEU A 96 8.60 1.50 -16.33
C LEU A 96 9.69 2.30 -15.61
N PRO A 97 9.60 2.43 -14.28
CA PRO A 97 10.62 3.12 -13.50
C PRO A 97 11.98 2.47 -13.68
N HIS A 98 12.96 3.26 -14.12
CA HIS A 98 14.36 2.88 -14.08
C HIS A 98 14.96 3.31 -12.74
N ILE A 99 15.58 2.38 -12.02
CA ILE A 99 16.08 2.59 -10.67
C ILE A 99 17.58 2.94 -10.71
N PRO A 100 17.99 4.20 -10.46
CA PRO A 100 19.40 4.58 -10.36
C PRO A 100 20.03 4.11 -9.04
N ALA A 101 21.35 3.99 -9.02
CA ALA A 101 22.14 3.95 -7.81
C ALA A 101 22.48 5.39 -7.38
N VAL A 102 22.17 5.76 -6.14
CA VAL A 102 22.61 7.03 -5.55
C VAL A 102 24.12 7.04 -5.33
N LYS A 103 24.77 8.21 -5.29
CA LYS A 103 26.23 8.30 -5.21
C LYS A 103 26.82 7.78 -3.90
N ALA A 104 26.16 8.06 -2.77
CA ALA A 104 26.66 7.69 -1.46
C ALA A 104 25.98 6.43 -0.92
N ALA A 105 26.77 5.50 -0.39
CA ALA A 105 26.26 4.31 0.30
C ALA A 105 25.36 4.66 1.50
N THR A 106 25.65 5.77 2.18
CA THR A 106 24.82 6.29 3.27
C THR A 106 23.40 6.60 2.81
N ASP A 107 23.24 7.15 1.61
CA ASP A 107 21.94 7.49 1.04
C ASP A 107 21.21 6.23 0.60
N PHE A 108 21.92 5.24 0.03
CA PHE A 108 21.36 3.93 -0.27
C PHE A 108 20.72 3.30 0.98
N TRP A 109 21.46 3.27 2.10
CA TRP A 109 20.96 2.71 3.35
C TRP A 109 19.81 3.55 3.95
N ALA A 110 19.84 4.88 3.79
CA ALA A 110 18.74 5.74 4.22
C ALA A 110 17.45 5.46 3.42
N TYR A 111 17.55 5.32 2.09
CA TYR A 111 16.43 4.92 1.24
C TYR A 111 15.92 3.51 1.55
N SER A 112 16.83 2.54 1.74
CA SER A 112 16.47 1.17 2.10
C SER A 112 15.75 1.11 3.44
N LYS A 113 16.25 1.81 4.46
CA LYS A 113 15.59 1.90 5.77
C LYS A 113 14.21 2.55 5.65
N ALA A 114 14.11 3.68 4.95
CA ALA A 114 12.82 4.35 4.74
C ALA A 114 11.83 3.44 4.01
N GLY A 115 12.28 2.68 3.01
CA GLY A 115 11.46 1.70 2.32
C GLY A 115 10.97 0.56 3.22
N ARG A 116 11.81 0.07 4.14
CA ARG A 116 11.41 -0.93 5.16
C ARG A 116 10.33 -0.36 6.08
N ASP A 117 10.56 0.84 6.62
CA ASP A 117 9.63 1.51 7.52
C ASP A 117 8.28 1.78 6.83
N LEU A 118 8.30 2.23 5.56
CA LEU A 118 7.10 2.44 4.76
C LEU A 118 6.37 1.14 4.46
N ALA A 119 7.09 0.08 4.07
CA ALA A 119 6.48 -1.20 3.72
C ALA A 119 5.83 -1.87 4.93
N ASP A 120 6.48 -1.87 6.09
CA ASP A 120 5.92 -2.38 7.34
C ASP A 120 4.59 -1.67 7.67
N MET A 121 4.59 -0.33 7.59
CA MET A 121 3.40 0.48 7.85
C MET A 121 2.29 0.27 6.82
N HIS A 122 2.63 0.20 5.52
CA HIS A 122 1.63 0.05 4.45
C HIS A 122 1.06 -1.37 4.38
N LEU A 123 1.83 -2.39 4.77
CA LEU A 123 1.32 -3.76 4.93
C LEU A 123 0.46 -3.88 6.21
N GLY A 124 0.86 -3.17 7.27
CA GLY A 124 0.16 -3.10 8.55
C GLY A 124 -0.87 -1.97 8.65
N TYR A 125 -1.33 -1.39 7.54
CA TYR A 125 -2.17 -0.17 7.56
C TYR A 125 -3.46 -0.32 8.39
N GLU A 126 -3.96 -1.56 8.52
CA GLU A 126 -5.15 -1.91 9.31
C GLU A 126 -4.85 -2.11 10.80
N THR A 127 -3.60 -2.14 11.23
CA THR A 127 -3.20 -2.42 12.63
C THR A 127 -2.41 -1.28 13.28
N VAL A 128 -1.99 -0.27 12.50
CA VAL A 128 -1.40 0.98 13.01
C VAL A 128 -2.32 1.63 14.05
N PRO A 129 -1.79 2.32 15.09
CA PRO A 129 -2.63 3.05 16.04
C PRO A 129 -3.55 4.07 15.36
N MET A 130 -4.81 4.11 15.81
CA MET A 130 -5.77 5.09 15.33
C MET A 130 -5.32 6.52 15.64
N TYR A 131 -5.51 7.43 14.69
CA TYR A 131 -5.29 8.84 14.93
C TYR A 131 -6.28 9.35 16.00
N PRO A 132 -5.81 10.11 17.01
CA PRO A 132 -6.64 10.59 18.12
C PRO A 132 -7.50 11.80 17.70
N ALA A 133 -8.38 11.61 16.71
CA ALA A 133 -9.35 12.62 16.29
C ALA A 133 -10.43 12.83 17.36
N ASN A 134 -11.10 13.98 17.31
CA ASN A 134 -12.24 14.25 18.17
C ASN A 134 -13.50 13.58 17.58
N LEU A 135 -13.97 12.54 18.27
CA LEU A 135 -15.14 11.75 17.88
C LEU A 135 -16.40 12.25 18.59
N GLN A 136 -17.25 12.98 17.86
CA GLN A 136 -18.58 13.33 18.32
C GLN A 136 -19.54 12.20 17.99
N SER A 137 -19.96 11.45 19.01
CA SER A 137 -20.75 10.23 18.82
C SER A 137 -21.93 10.15 19.80
N SER A 138 -23.09 9.80 19.27
CA SER A 138 -24.26 9.32 20.03
C SER A 138 -24.49 7.82 19.85
N ALA A 139 -23.53 7.10 19.27
CA ALA A 139 -23.60 5.65 19.12
C ALA A 139 -23.59 4.95 20.48
N SER A 140 -24.51 4.01 20.67
CA SER A 140 -24.70 3.26 21.92
C SER A 140 -24.74 1.74 21.70
N SER A 141 -24.81 1.31 20.45
CA SER A 141 -24.85 -0.10 20.05
C SER A 141 -23.99 -0.32 18.81
N ASP A 142 -23.63 -1.57 18.54
CA ASP A 142 -22.79 -1.91 17.40
C ASP A 142 -23.47 -1.60 16.05
N SER A 143 -24.80 -1.69 15.96
CA SER A 143 -25.55 -1.29 14.76
C SER A 143 -25.41 0.21 14.42
N ASP A 144 -25.03 1.04 15.39
CA ASP A 144 -24.86 2.47 15.18
C ASP A 144 -23.57 2.81 14.42
N TYR A 145 -22.66 1.85 14.25
CA TYR A 145 -21.46 1.99 13.43
C TYR A 145 -21.69 1.63 11.97
N ARG A 146 -22.93 1.30 11.56
CA ARG A 146 -23.22 1.09 10.15
C ARG A 146 -22.97 2.36 9.34
N VAL A 147 -22.20 2.22 8.25
CA VAL A 147 -21.93 3.31 7.30
C VAL A 147 -22.67 3.09 5.99
N THR A 148 -23.42 4.09 5.54
CA THR A 148 -23.99 4.10 4.18
C THR A 148 -23.05 4.81 3.21
N LYS A 149 -22.63 6.02 3.57
CA LYS A 149 -21.68 6.83 2.79
C LYS A 149 -21.11 7.94 3.66
N MET A 150 -19.79 7.94 3.86
CA MET A 150 -19.11 9.03 4.56
C MET A 150 -19.13 10.31 3.71
N LYS A 151 -19.15 11.46 4.37
CA LYS A 151 -19.15 12.77 3.69
C LYS A 151 -18.25 13.74 4.42
N TYR A 152 -17.44 14.47 3.68
CA TYR A 152 -16.73 15.63 4.24
C TYR A 152 -17.71 16.70 4.71
N GLY A 153 -17.28 17.46 5.72
CA GLY A 153 -17.95 18.68 6.13
C GLY A 153 -17.98 19.71 5.00
N LYS A 154 -18.67 20.82 5.24
CA LYS A 154 -18.74 21.93 4.29
C LYS A 154 -18.32 23.23 4.96
N LYS A 155 -17.46 23.99 4.27
CA LYS A 155 -17.12 25.37 4.62
C LYS A 155 -17.58 26.28 3.48
N GLY A 156 -18.83 26.73 3.56
CA GLY A 156 -19.47 27.44 2.45
C GLY A 156 -19.71 26.50 1.26
N LYS A 157 -19.09 26.82 0.12
CA LYS A 157 -19.16 25.98 -1.10
C LYS A 157 -18.09 24.89 -1.15
N ASP A 158 -17.04 25.02 -0.33
CA ASP A 158 -15.89 24.13 -0.35
C ASP A 158 -16.04 22.98 0.66
N LYS A 159 -15.30 21.89 0.42
CA LYS A 159 -15.20 20.77 1.35
C LYS A 159 -14.39 21.20 2.58
N ASP A 160 -14.89 20.89 3.76
CA ASP A 160 -14.11 20.93 5.00
C ASP A 160 -13.49 19.56 5.24
N LEU A 161 -12.20 19.43 4.95
CA LEU A 161 -11.43 18.20 5.14
C LEU A 161 -11.06 17.94 6.61
N SER A 162 -11.28 18.91 7.50
CA SER A 162 -11.04 18.70 8.94
C SER A 162 -12.17 17.92 9.62
N THR A 163 -13.29 17.71 8.91
CA THR A 163 -14.52 17.09 9.40
C THR A 163 -15.01 16.00 8.45
N VAL A 164 -15.30 14.81 9.01
CA VAL A 164 -15.97 13.71 8.29
C VAL A 164 -17.23 13.30 9.03
N HIS A 165 -18.37 13.41 8.37
CA HIS A 165 -19.62 12.80 8.78
C HIS A 165 -19.59 11.33 8.39
N TYR A 166 -19.34 10.46 9.37
CA TYR A 166 -19.32 9.01 9.17
C TYR A 166 -20.74 8.49 8.90
N ASN A 167 -21.69 8.87 9.76
CA ASN A 167 -23.12 8.64 9.58
C ASN A 167 -23.94 9.68 10.40
N ALA A 168 -25.24 9.44 10.59
CA ALA A 168 -26.12 10.36 11.34
C ALA A 168 -25.79 10.46 12.85
N LYS A 169 -25.04 9.50 13.41
CA LYS A 169 -24.73 9.41 14.84
C LYS A 169 -23.28 9.77 15.16
N ILE A 170 -22.38 9.67 14.18
CA ILE A 170 -20.93 9.78 14.37
C ILE A 170 -20.35 10.81 13.41
N THR A 171 -19.63 11.79 13.96
CA THR A 171 -18.84 12.76 13.22
C THR A 171 -17.42 12.80 13.78
N VAL A 172 -16.43 12.72 12.88
CA VAL A 172 -15.01 12.83 13.18
C VAL A 172 -14.58 14.26 12.89
N THR A 173 -13.92 14.92 13.84
CA THR A 173 -13.40 16.29 13.70
C THR A 173 -11.94 16.36 14.13
N GLY A 174 -11.24 17.41 13.67
CA GLY A 174 -9.82 17.62 14.02
C GLY A 174 -8.87 16.76 13.18
N ILE A 175 -9.26 16.39 11.96
CA ILE A 175 -8.40 15.69 11.01
C ILE A 175 -7.38 16.72 10.46
N PRO A 176 -6.06 16.48 10.57
CA PRO A 176 -5.07 17.37 10.01
C PRO A 176 -5.14 17.40 8.48
N LEU A 177 -5.12 18.61 7.89
CA LEU A 177 -5.14 18.75 6.43
C LEU A 177 -3.95 18.06 5.75
N GLN A 178 -2.81 17.99 6.45
CA GLN A 178 -1.61 17.31 5.98
C GLN A 178 -1.80 15.80 5.75
N ALA A 179 -2.81 15.17 6.38
CA ALA A 179 -3.12 13.77 6.13
C ALA A 179 -3.61 13.51 4.69
N TYR A 180 -4.06 14.55 3.99
CA TYR A 180 -4.50 14.47 2.59
C TYR A 180 -3.36 14.61 1.58
N ASP A 181 -2.15 14.99 2.03
CA ASP A 181 -0.97 15.13 1.16
C ASP A 181 -0.46 13.77 0.66
N TYR A 182 -0.78 12.68 1.36
CA TYR A 182 -0.43 11.33 0.92
C TYR A 182 -1.38 10.85 -0.18
N ILE A 183 -0.90 10.92 -1.42
CA ILE A 183 -1.65 10.62 -2.64
C ILE A 183 -1.23 9.25 -3.21
N VAL A 184 -2.22 8.38 -3.40
CA VAL A 184 -2.07 7.07 -4.04
C VAL A 184 -3.00 7.02 -5.25
N ASN A 185 -2.44 6.75 -6.43
CA ASN A 185 -3.18 6.68 -7.69
C ASN A 185 -4.03 7.96 -7.96
N GLY A 186 -3.41 9.14 -7.80
CA GLY A 186 -4.03 10.44 -8.10
C GLY A 186 -5.05 10.95 -7.08
N LYS A 187 -5.27 10.24 -5.97
CA LYS A 187 -6.24 10.59 -4.94
C LYS A 187 -5.66 10.43 -3.52
N PRO A 188 -6.03 11.28 -2.54
CA PRO A 188 -5.63 11.09 -1.15
C PRO A 188 -6.00 9.70 -0.62
N ALA A 189 -5.15 9.08 0.19
CA ALA A 189 -5.44 7.77 0.80
C ALA A 189 -6.76 7.76 1.59
N LEU A 190 -7.08 8.86 2.28
CA LEU A 190 -8.33 9.01 3.03
C LEU A 190 -9.57 9.01 2.13
N ASP A 191 -9.47 9.61 0.94
CA ASP A 191 -10.56 9.64 -0.03
C ASP A 191 -10.88 8.22 -0.55
N TRP A 192 -9.87 7.34 -0.67
CA TRP A 192 -10.09 5.93 -0.99
C TRP A 192 -10.94 5.23 0.09
N VAL A 193 -10.68 5.48 1.37
CA VAL A 193 -11.48 4.91 2.46
C VAL A 193 -12.92 5.44 2.41
N VAL A 194 -13.09 6.76 2.27
CA VAL A 194 -14.41 7.40 2.19
C VAL A 194 -15.24 6.89 1.01
N GLU A 195 -14.60 6.57 -0.12
CA GLU A 195 -15.26 6.06 -1.32
C GLU A 195 -15.56 4.55 -1.24
N ARG A 196 -14.62 3.75 -0.74
CA ARG A 196 -14.72 2.29 -0.72
C ARG A 196 -15.52 1.76 0.46
N GLN A 197 -15.46 2.43 1.62
CA GLN A 197 -16.22 2.07 2.82
C GLN A 197 -17.64 2.66 2.77
N CYS A 198 -18.43 2.17 1.81
CA CYS A 198 -19.82 2.59 1.62
C CYS A 198 -20.72 1.42 1.19
N VAL A 199 -22.02 1.68 1.13
CA VAL A 199 -22.99 0.80 0.48
C VAL A 199 -23.20 1.31 -0.95
N SER A 200 -22.95 0.46 -1.93
CA SER A 200 -23.13 0.79 -3.34
C SER A 200 -23.79 -0.35 -4.09
N THR A 201 -24.66 -0.03 -5.05
CA THR A 201 -25.35 -1.03 -5.88
C THR A 201 -25.00 -0.78 -7.34
N HIS A 202 -24.47 -1.79 -8.03
CA HIS A 202 -24.15 -1.70 -9.44
C HIS A 202 -25.45 -1.68 -10.26
N LYS A 203 -25.63 -0.68 -11.12
CA LYS A 203 -26.90 -0.44 -11.82
C LYS A 203 -27.30 -1.59 -12.73
N ASP A 204 -26.35 -2.17 -13.45
CA ASP A 204 -26.67 -3.17 -14.50
C ASP A 204 -26.88 -4.58 -13.93
N SER A 205 -26.13 -4.94 -12.88
CA SER A 205 -26.20 -6.28 -12.28
C SER A 205 -27.14 -6.34 -11.08
N GLY A 206 -27.48 -5.18 -10.49
CA GLY A 206 -28.25 -5.09 -9.24
C GLY A 206 -27.48 -5.57 -8.00
N ILE A 207 -26.21 -5.96 -8.15
CA ILE A 207 -25.40 -6.48 -7.04
C ILE A 207 -25.04 -5.32 -6.11
N THR A 208 -25.35 -5.49 -4.83
CA THR A 208 -24.98 -4.56 -3.78
C THR A 208 -23.67 -4.98 -3.14
N ASN A 209 -22.74 -4.04 -3.06
CA ASN A 209 -21.51 -4.13 -2.29
C ASN A 209 -21.70 -3.30 -1.01
N ASP A 210 -21.76 -3.99 0.12
CA ASP A 210 -21.90 -3.40 1.44
C ASP A 210 -20.63 -3.63 2.25
N ALA A 211 -19.85 -2.55 2.45
CA ALA A 211 -18.59 -2.63 3.20
C ALA A 211 -18.76 -3.07 4.66
N ASN A 212 -19.98 -2.97 5.22
CA ASN A 212 -20.24 -3.37 6.60
C ASN A 212 -20.28 -4.91 6.73
N ASP A 213 -20.56 -5.66 5.67
CA ASP A 213 -20.60 -7.12 5.71
C ASP A 213 -19.20 -7.67 6.04
N TRP A 214 -18.15 -7.10 5.43
CA TRP A 214 -16.76 -7.42 5.77
C TRP A 214 -16.45 -7.12 7.24
N ALA A 215 -16.90 -5.97 7.75
CA ALA A 215 -16.69 -5.55 9.12
C ALA A 215 -17.33 -6.51 10.12
N THR A 216 -18.55 -6.99 9.85
CA THR A 216 -19.29 -7.87 10.77
C THR A 216 -18.96 -9.34 10.60
N GLU A 217 -18.81 -9.83 9.37
CA GLU A 217 -18.69 -11.27 9.08
C GLU A 217 -17.24 -11.76 9.08
N THR A 218 -16.31 -10.95 8.55
CA THR A 218 -14.90 -11.34 8.48
C THR A 218 -14.11 -10.78 9.65
N MET A 219 -14.24 -9.47 9.92
CA MET A 219 -13.46 -8.82 10.97
C MET A 219 -14.07 -9.00 12.36
N GLY A 220 -15.36 -9.34 12.47
CA GLY A 220 -16.07 -9.40 13.76
C GLY A 220 -16.06 -8.07 14.52
N ASN A 221 -15.84 -6.95 13.83
CA ASN A 221 -15.74 -5.61 14.40
C ASN A 221 -16.59 -4.62 13.61
N PRO A 222 -17.82 -4.32 14.06
CA PRO A 222 -18.72 -3.35 13.43
C PRO A 222 -18.12 -1.93 13.33
N ARG A 223 -17.11 -1.60 14.15
CA ARG A 223 -16.42 -0.30 14.13
C ARG A 223 -15.32 -0.24 13.08
N TYR A 224 -14.98 -1.35 12.43
CA TYR A 224 -13.85 -1.48 11.51
C TYR A 224 -13.77 -0.37 10.46
N PRO A 225 -14.85 0.06 9.76
CA PRO A 225 -14.74 1.11 8.75
C PRO A 225 -14.33 2.48 9.34
N LEU A 226 -14.81 2.78 10.55
CA LEU A 226 -14.43 4.00 11.28
C LEU A 226 -12.98 3.92 11.76
N GLU A 227 -12.61 2.79 12.36
CA GLU A 227 -11.23 2.56 12.84
C GLU A 227 -10.24 2.63 11.67
N LEU A 228 -10.54 1.97 10.56
CA LEU A 228 -9.73 1.98 9.35
C LEU A 228 -9.51 3.42 8.86
N PHE A 229 -10.55 4.25 8.81
CA PHE A 229 -10.39 5.66 8.45
C PHE A 229 -9.40 6.37 9.37
N LEU A 230 -9.52 6.20 10.70
CA LEU A 230 -8.61 6.81 11.68
C LEU A 230 -7.18 6.25 11.60
N ARG A 231 -7.00 4.97 11.27
CA ARG A 231 -5.67 4.36 11.06
C ARG A 231 -5.02 4.93 9.79
N VAL A 232 -5.79 5.08 8.72
CA VAL A 232 -5.29 5.66 7.45
C VAL A 232 -4.92 7.14 7.63
N VAL A 233 -5.56 7.89 8.52
CA VAL A 233 -5.09 9.23 8.92
C VAL A 233 -3.67 9.15 9.50
N THR A 234 -3.40 8.22 10.42
CA THR A 234 -2.05 8.01 10.98
C THR A 234 -1.05 7.60 9.90
N VAL A 235 -1.40 6.61 9.07
CA VAL A 235 -0.55 6.12 7.98
C VAL A 235 -0.15 7.28 7.07
N SER A 236 -1.10 8.09 6.60
CA SER A 236 -0.79 9.24 5.76
C SER A 236 0.20 10.21 6.40
N LEU A 237 0.03 10.53 7.69
CA LEU A 237 0.89 11.48 8.39
C LEU A 237 2.31 10.94 8.59
N GLU A 238 2.44 9.69 9.04
CA GLU A 238 3.74 9.06 9.27
C GLU A 238 4.45 8.75 7.94
N THR A 239 3.73 8.34 6.89
CA THR A 239 4.29 8.21 5.54
C THR A 239 4.88 9.54 5.06
N MET A 240 4.13 10.64 5.17
CA MET A 240 4.64 11.95 4.75
C MET A 240 5.82 12.44 5.60
N LYS A 241 5.90 12.04 6.88
CA LYS A 241 7.06 12.32 7.73
C LYS A 241 8.30 11.57 7.26
N ILE A 242 8.17 10.29 6.90
CA ILE A 242 9.28 9.50 6.32
C ILE A 242 9.70 10.11 4.98
N VAL A 243 8.75 10.39 4.09
CA VAL A 243 9.02 11.00 2.77
C VAL A 243 9.77 12.33 2.89
N LYS A 244 9.35 13.21 3.81
CA LYS A 244 10.02 14.50 4.06
C LYS A 244 11.42 14.36 4.68
N SER A 245 11.76 13.19 5.22
CA SER A 245 13.07 12.90 5.83
C SER A 245 14.03 12.16 4.89
N LEU A 246 13.60 11.83 3.67
CA LEU A 246 14.45 11.18 2.68
C LEU A 246 15.64 12.09 2.31
N PRO A 247 16.84 11.52 2.07
CA PRO A 247 17.98 12.29 1.62
C PRO A 247 17.74 12.87 0.22
N PRO A 248 18.42 13.97 -0.15
CA PRO A 248 18.38 14.50 -1.52
C PRO A 248 18.74 13.45 -2.56
N LEU A 249 18.18 13.54 -3.77
CA LEU A 249 18.46 12.62 -4.85
C LEU A 249 19.77 13.00 -5.55
N ASP A 250 20.88 12.45 -5.06
CA ASP A 250 22.20 12.56 -5.72
C ASP A 250 22.56 11.26 -6.46
N ILE A 251 22.51 11.33 -7.80
CA ILE A 251 22.75 10.21 -8.73
C ILE A 251 23.80 10.59 -9.77
#